data_AF-A0A7C0WVW3-F1
#
_entry.id   AF-A0A7C0WVW3-F1
#
_cell.length_a   1.000
_cell.length_b   1.000
_cell.length_c   1.000
_cell.angle_alpha   90.00
_cell.angle_beta   90.00
_cell.angle_gamma   90.00
#
_symmetry.space_group_name_H-M   'P 1'
#
loop_
_entity.id
_entity.type
_entity.pdbx_description
1 polymer ?
#
loop_
_entity_poly.entity_id
_entity_poly.type
_entity_poly.pdbx_seq_one_letter_code
_entity_poly.pdbx_strand_id
1 'polypeptide(L)'
;MDKKLSMALVLLVFFSMLNITADFALATDSVTIRAPAVSKTSSGYIGAVLYITVSAVPGDGHIYVDTWPLTELDTQASARLAVEVAGRMTGKDVTKYDFYYVVRSESPVIGGPSAGGVMTVATIAALEGWKINNDVMMTGMINPDGTIGPVGGIIEKLDASAKLGIKKFLVPWGQTVITTQETIREENRGIIQIITKPKKVNVVDYAKKNYGIEVIELEDVNDALFYFTGKKFSEKEIKGEIQVNTDFLSEEANKSLQKNIEYHDSIEKELKSAKMGIYEKKYMERYLDTAQDFIDKAREDMKTGEYYTSLSELFNAEIYIGVVDEYLNADDLDKRLKDLEEKINSV
;
A
#
# COMPACT_ATOMS: atom_id res chain seq x y z
N MET A 1 50.26 10.04 55.11
CA MET A 1 49.00 10.11 54.34
C MET A 1 48.35 8.74 54.45
N ASP A 2 47.16 8.68 55.05
CA ASP A 2 46.51 7.42 55.43
C ASP A 2 46.23 6.55 54.20
N LYS A 3 46.65 5.28 54.19
CA LYS A 3 46.54 4.40 53.01
C LYS A 3 45.09 4.29 52.50
N LYS A 4 44.12 4.39 53.42
CA LYS A 4 42.69 4.42 53.10
C LYS A 4 42.29 5.70 52.35
N LEU A 5 42.84 6.84 52.74
CA LEU A 5 42.58 8.13 52.09
C LEU A 5 43.19 8.18 50.68
N SER A 6 44.37 7.60 50.50
CA SER A 6 45.01 7.48 49.17
C SER A 6 44.21 6.58 48.24
N MET A 7 43.65 5.48 48.74
CA MET A 7 42.86 4.55 47.92
C MET A 7 41.50 5.14 47.53
N ALA A 8 40.86 5.87 48.45
CA ALA A 8 39.62 6.60 48.16
C ALA A 8 39.84 7.70 47.09
N LEU A 9 40.97 8.40 47.13
CA LEU A 9 41.30 9.43 46.14
C LEU A 9 41.55 8.82 44.75
N VAL A 10 42.24 7.68 44.68
CA VAL A 10 42.46 6.97 43.41
C VAL A 10 41.15 6.46 42.83
N LEU A 11 40.25 5.92 43.65
CA LEU A 11 38.91 5.50 43.21
C LEU A 11 38.05 6.68 42.72
N LEU A 12 38.12 7.84 43.38
CA LEU A 12 37.42 9.06 42.97
C LEU A 12 37.96 9.60 41.63
N VAL A 13 39.28 9.57 41.43
CA VAL A 13 39.89 9.95 40.15
C VAL A 13 39.50 8.95 39.06
N PHE A 14 39.52 7.65 39.35
CA PHE A 14 39.11 6.60 38.43
C PHE A 14 37.62 6.72 38.04
N PHE A 15 36.73 7.03 39.00
CA PHE A 15 35.31 7.30 38.74
C PHE A 15 35.08 8.63 38.01
N SER A 16 35.93 9.64 38.25
CA SER A 16 35.83 10.91 37.52
C SER A 16 36.26 10.78 36.05
N MET A 17 37.19 9.85 35.75
CA MET A 17 37.58 9.48 34.38
C MET A 17 36.59 8.51 33.70
N LEU A 18 35.67 7.91 34.48
CA LEU A 18 34.54 7.13 33.96
C LEU A 18 33.38 8.00 33.46
N ASN A 19 33.50 9.34 33.51
CA ASN A 19 32.71 10.24 32.66
C ASN A 19 33.26 10.22 31.23
N ILE A 20 33.40 9.03 30.64
CA ILE A 20 33.25 8.93 29.20
C ILE A 20 31.79 9.30 28.99
N THR A 21 31.58 10.53 28.54
CA THR A 21 30.31 10.96 27.99
C THR A 21 29.86 9.85 27.06
N ALA A 22 28.85 9.10 27.49
CA ALA A 22 28.02 8.31 26.63
C ALA A 22 27.18 9.27 25.77
N ASP A 23 27.85 10.20 25.08
CA ASP A 23 27.40 10.75 23.82
C ASP A 23 27.73 9.71 22.75
N PHE A 24 27.31 8.46 22.98
CA PHE A 24 26.80 7.66 21.89
C PHE A 24 25.43 8.27 21.59
N ALA A 25 25.45 9.45 20.99
CA ALA A 25 24.37 9.86 20.12
C ALA A 25 24.35 8.77 19.05
N LEU A 26 23.62 7.69 19.31
CA LEU A 26 23.06 6.85 18.27
C LEU A 26 22.26 7.86 17.45
N ALA A 27 22.88 8.42 16.43
CA ALA A 27 22.19 9.10 15.35
C ALA A 27 21.34 8.01 14.71
N THR A 28 20.19 7.76 15.31
CA THR A 28 19.15 6.92 14.73
C THR A 28 18.51 7.84 13.71
N ASP A 29 18.92 7.67 12.46
CA ASP A 29 18.28 8.39 11.36
C ASP A 29 16.83 7.90 11.30
N SER A 30 15.94 8.73 11.87
CA SER A 30 14.52 8.50 11.91
C SER A 30 13.88 9.32 10.81
N VAL A 31 13.05 8.67 10.00
CA VAL A 31 12.38 9.27 8.87
C VAL A 31 10.88 9.21 9.08
N THR A 32 10.24 10.37 9.13
CA THR A 32 8.77 10.46 9.07
C THR A 32 8.34 10.78 7.64
N ILE A 33 7.46 9.94 7.11
CA ILE A 33 6.82 10.11 5.80
C ILE A 33 5.30 10.04 5.94
N ARG A 34 4.57 10.65 5.00
CA ARG A 34 3.11 10.66 4.97
C ARG A 34 2.62 9.77 3.83
N ALA A 35 1.65 8.90 4.12
CA ALA A 35 1.01 8.04 3.13
C ALA A 35 -0.51 8.31 3.11
N PRO A 36 -1.15 8.38 1.94
CA PRO A 36 -2.59 8.43 1.86
C PRO A 36 -3.18 7.03 2.07
N ALA A 37 -4.33 6.96 2.70
CA ALA A 37 -5.09 5.73 2.89
C ALA A 37 -6.56 5.95 2.55
N VAL A 38 -7.31 4.86 2.48
CA VAL A 38 -8.77 4.91 2.49
C VAL A 38 -9.28 4.29 3.78
N SER A 39 -10.33 4.88 4.33
CA SER A 39 -11.09 4.30 5.43
C SER A 39 -12.51 4.00 4.97
N LYS A 40 -13.02 2.84 5.37
CA LYS A 40 -14.37 2.41 5.02
C LYS A 40 -15.37 3.00 6.00
N THR A 41 -16.35 3.73 5.49
CA THR A 41 -17.46 4.29 6.27
C THR A 41 -18.80 3.73 5.79
N SER A 42 -19.88 3.98 6.54
CA SER A 42 -21.24 3.56 6.17
C SER A 42 -21.76 4.24 4.88
N SER A 43 -21.15 5.35 4.45
CA SER A 43 -21.52 6.12 3.26
C SER A 43 -20.52 5.99 2.10
N GLY A 44 -19.51 5.12 2.21
CA GLY A 44 -18.48 4.93 1.19
C GLY A 44 -17.05 5.01 1.75
N TYR A 45 -16.06 5.15 0.87
CA TYR A 45 -14.66 5.33 1.26
C TYR A 45 -14.36 6.81 1.49
N ILE A 46 -13.60 7.10 2.56
CA ILE A 46 -13.08 8.45 2.82
C ILE A 46 -11.57 8.38 2.85
N GLY A 47 -10.91 9.34 2.18
CA GLY A 47 -9.47 9.46 2.22
C GLY A 47 -8.97 9.85 3.62
N ALA A 48 -7.90 9.19 4.06
CA ALA A 48 -7.22 9.43 5.33
C ALA A 48 -5.72 9.63 5.09
N VAL A 49 -5.02 10.11 6.12
CA VAL A 49 -3.56 10.30 6.10
C VAL A 49 -2.94 9.47 7.20
N LEU A 50 -1.92 8.70 6.83
CA LEU A 50 -1.03 7.97 7.71
C LEU A 50 0.27 8.76 7.88
N TYR A 51 0.73 8.86 9.12
CA TYR A 51 2.07 9.33 9.47
C TYR A 51 2.89 8.10 9.85
N ILE A 52 3.89 7.77 9.06
CA ILE A 52 4.74 6.60 9.23
C ILE A 52 6.12 7.10 9.60
N THR A 53 6.58 6.78 10.80
CA THR A 53 7.95 7.05 11.24
C THR A 53 8.71 5.73 11.26
N VAL A 54 9.85 5.70 10.58
CA VAL A 54 10.75 4.54 10.51
C VAL A 54 12.08 4.91 11.11
N SER A 55 12.58 4.07 12.01
CA SER A 55 13.93 4.17 12.57
C SER A 55 14.66 2.84 12.37
N ALA A 56 15.88 2.89 11.85
CA ALA A 56 16.78 1.74 11.79
C ALA A 56 17.90 1.92 12.81
N VAL A 57 18.06 0.98 13.74
CA VAL A 57 19.08 1.04 14.79
C VAL A 57 19.91 -0.23 14.77
N PRO A 58 21.21 -0.21 15.12
CA PRO A 58 21.99 -1.45 15.23
C PRO A 58 21.29 -2.44 16.18
N GLY A 59 21.12 -3.69 15.73
CA GLY A 59 20.32 -4.69 16.41
C GLY A 59 20.46 -6.08 15.77
N ASP A 60 19.45 -6.93 15.99
CA ASP A 60 19.49 -8.36 15.66
C ASP A 60 18.45 -8.75 14.57
N GLY A 61 17.94 -7.78 13.82
CA GLY A 61 17.05 -8.02 12.67
C GLY A 61 15.56 -7.98 13.00
N HIS A 62 15.17 -7.48 14.18
CA HIS A 62 13.78 -7.44 14.60
C HIS A 62 13.02 -6.31 13.92
N ILE A 63 11.74 -6.55 13.64
CA ILE A 63 10.85 -5.55 13.03
C ILE A 63 9.67 -5.33 13.97
N TYR A 64 9.61 -4.14 14.56
CA TYR A 64 8.56 -3.72 15.48
C TYR A 64 7.62 -2.76 14.78
N VAL A 65 6.32 -3.04 14.82
CA VAL A 65 5.28 -2.20 14.21
C VAL A 65 4.30 -1.77 15.29
N ASP A 66 4.39 -0.51 15.69
CA ASP A 66 3.49 0.15 16.64
C ASP A 66 2.49 1.00 15.87
N THR A 67 1.20 0.70 16.01
CA THR A 67 0.11 1.33 15.24
C THR A 67 -0.95 1.94 16.15
N TRP A 68 -1.42 3.13 15.77
CA TRP A 68 -2.60 3.74 16.37
C TRP A 68 -3.41 4.49 15.30
N PRO A 69 -4.65 4.07 14.97
CA PRO A 69 -5.41 2.94 15.54
C PRO A 69 -4.82 1.56 15.17
N LEU A 70 -5.46 0.48 15.62
CA LEU A 70 -5.13 -0.89 15.18
C LEU A 70 -5.18 -0.98 13.65
N THR A 71 -4.10 -1.47 13.04
CA THR A 71 -4.02 -1.72 11.60
C THR A 71 -4.25 -3.19 11.25
N GLU A 72 -4.60 -3.44 10.00
CA GLU A 72 -4.72 -4.79 9.44
C GLU A 72 -3.36 -5.51 9.34
N LEU A 73 -3.42 -6.85 9.26
CA LEU A 73 -2.24 -7.74 9.18
C LEU A 73 -1.32 -7.39 8.00
N ASP A 74 -1.91 -6.93 6.90
CA ASP A 74 -1.24 -6.52 5.67
C ASP A 74 -0.24 -5.37 5.88
N THR A 75 -0.51 -4.49 6.83
CA THR A 75 0.40 -3.36 7.14
C THR A 75 1.70 -3.85 7.77
N GLN A 76 1.62 -4.84 8.67
CA GLN A 76 2.80 -5.44 9.29
C GLN A 76 3.62 -6.24 8.27
N ALA A 77 2.94 -6.97 7.39
CA ALA A 77 3.61 -7.71 6.33
C ALA A 77 4.29 -6.78 5.30
N SER A 78 3.64 -5.66 4.96
CA SER A 78 4.22 -4.62 4.10
C SER A 78 5.48 -4.02 4.72
N ALA A 79 5.51 -3.81 6.04
CA ALA A 79 6.71 -3.34 6.74
C ALA A 79 7.87 -4.36 6.64
N ARG A 80 7.58 -5.66 6.79
CA ARG A 80 8.60 -6.71 6.64
C ARG A 80 9.18 -6.75 5.23
N LEU A 81 8.33 -6.72 4.21
CA LEU A 81 8.81 -6.70 2.83
C LEU A 81 9.57 -5.41 2.51
N ALA A 82 9.13 -4.27 3.02
CA ALA A 82 9.82 -3.00 2.86
C ALA A 82 11.26 -3.04 3.40
N VAL A 83 11.50 -3.69 4.56
CA VAL A 83 12.85 -3.91 5.09
C VAL A 83 13.69 -4.76 4.15
N GLU A 84 13.16 -5.88 3.66
CA GLU A 84 13.89 -6.78 2.77
C GLU A 84 14.29 -6.10 1.45
N VAL A 85 13.33 -5.44 0.80
CA VAL A 85 13.57 -4.68 -0.44
C VAL A 85 14.58 -3.56 -0.19
N ALA A 86 14.46 -2.82 0.91
CA ALA A 86 15.40 -1.76 1.28
C ALA A 86 16.83 -2.30 1.50
N GLY A 87 16.97 -3.46 2.16
CA GLY A 87 18.25 -4.14 2.34
C GLY A 87 18.94 -4.47 1.03
N ARG A 88 18.20 -5.09 0.10
CA ARG A 88 18.73 -5.45 -1.23
C ARG A 88 19.12 -4.22 -2.05
N MET A 89 18.30 -3.17 -2.04
CA MET A 89 18.58 -1.93 -2.79
C MET A 89 19.79 -1.17 -2.24
N THR A 90 19.90 -1.07 -0.90
CA THR A 90 21.02 -0.38 -0.23
C THR A 90 22.29 -1.24 -0.19
N GLY A 91 22.16 -2.56 -0.35
CA GLY A 91 23.23 -3.53 -0.12
C GLY A 91 23.59 -3.70 1.36
N LYS A 92 22.74 -3.22 2.28
CA LYS A 92 22.95 -3.36 3.72
C LYS A 92 22.35 -4.67 4.23
N ASP A 93 23.09 -5.29 5.14
CA ASP A 93 22.64 -6.47 5.87
C ASP A 93 21.61 -6.05 6.93
N VAL A 94 20.33 -6.24 6.61
CA VAL A 94 19.19 -5.83 7.47
C VAL A 94 19.12 -6.63 8.77
N THR A 95 19.76 -7.79 8.84
CA THR A 95 19.81 -8.60 10.08
C THR A 95 20.65 -7.95 11.18
N LYS A 96 21.42 -6.91 10.85
CA LYS A 96 22.22 -6.12 11.80
C LYS A 96 21.49 -4.88 12.32
N TYR A 97 20.21 -4.74 11.98
CA TYR A 97 19.40 -3.60 12.38
C TYR A 97 18.06 -4.06 12.96
N ASP A 98 17.64 -3.44 14.05
CA ASP A 98 16.24 -3.48 14.45
C ASP A 98 15.51 -2.28 13.82
N PHE A 99 14.31 -2.54 13.29
CA PHE A 99 13.47 -1.55 12.64
C PHE A 99 12.24 -1.25 13.49
N TYR A 100 11.98 0.03 13.71
CA TYR A 100 10.82 0.51 14.44
C TYR A 100 9.93 1.32 13.50
N TYR A 101 8.73 0.80 13.25
CA TYR A 101 7.68 1.47 12.52
C TYR A 101 6.66 2.02 13.51
N VAL A 102 6.50 3.34 13.54
CA VAL A 102 5.46 4.02 14.31
C VAL A 102 4.45 4.60 13.33
N VAL A 103 3.28 3.99 13.25
CA VAL A 103 2.20 4.37 12.34
C VAL A 103 1.11 5.06 13.13
N ARG A 104 0.76 6.28 12.72
CA ARG A 104 -0.28 7.10 13.37
C ARG A 104 -1.29 7.62 12.35
N SER A 105 -2.54 7.69 12.74
CA SER A 105 -3.57 8.38 11.98
C SER A 105 -4.73 8.83 12.84
N GLU A 106 -5.50 9.78 12.31
CA GLU A 106 -6.74 10.28 12.89
C GLU A 106 -7.96 9.44 12.49
N SER A 107 -7.86 8.63 11.44
CA SER A 107 -8.94 7.74 11.01
C SER A 107 -9.00 6.48 11.89
N PRO A 108 -10.18 5.96 12.25
CA PRO A 108 -10.33 4.85 13.22
C PRO A 108 -10.00 3.46 12.66
N VAL A 109 -10.08 3.25 11.34
CA VAL A 109 -9.73 1.98 10.69
C VAL A 109 -8.90 2.27 9.46
N ILE A 110 -7.71 1.65 9.39
CA ILE A 110 -6.76 1.81 8.29
C ILE A 110 -6.05 0.49 8.05
N GLY A 111 -5.96 0.10 6.78
CA GLY A 111 -5.39 -1.17 6.39
C GLY A 111 -5.14 -1.28 4.89
N GLY A 112 -4.73 -2.47 4.47
CA GLY A 112 -4.30 -2.81 3.11
C GLY A 112 -2.81 -2.55 2.82
N PRO A 113 -2.26 -3.23 1.79
CA PRO A 113 -0.83 -3.23 1.47
C PRO A 113 -0.32 -1.94 0.81
N SER A 114 -1.21 -0.97 0.55
CA SER A 114 -0.92 0.22 -0.27
C SER A 114 0.09 1.22 0.31
N ALA A 115 0.52 1.03 1.56
CA ALA A 115 1.58 1.79 2.20
C ALA A 115 2.98 1.17 1.99
N GLY A 116 3.06 -0.04 1.42
CA GLY A 116 4.30 -0.78 1.26
C GLY A 116 5.40 0.00 0.54
N GLY A 117 5.10 0.62 -0.59
CA GLY A 117 6.09 1.43 -1.33
C GLY A 117 6.59 2.63 -0.52
N VAL A 118 5.69 3.30 0.21
CA VAL A 118 6.02 4.44 1.08
C VAL A 118 6.92 4.00 2.24
N MET A 119 6.62 2.85 2.84
CA MET A 119 7.44 2.25 3.89
C MET A 119 8.84 1.92 3.37
N THR A 120 8.97 1.35 2.17
CA THR A 120 10.27 1.05 1.58
C THR A 120 11.12 2.31 1.37
N VAL A 121 10.52 3.39 0.83
CA VAL A 121 11.20 4.68 0.67
C VAL A 121 11.70 5.22 2.02
N ALA A 122 10.86 5.18 3.06
CA ALA A 122 11.24 5.63 4.39
C ALA A 122 12.33 4.77 5.02
N THR A 123 12.28 3.44 4.85
CA THR A 123 13.31 2.53 5.34
C THR A 123 14.65 2.75 4.67
N ILE A 124 14.67 2.90 3.34
CA ILE A 124 15.88 3.24 2.60
C ILE A 124 16.44 4.58 3.09
N ALA A 125 15.59 5.59 3.24
CA ALA A 125 16.03 6.90 3.71
C ALA A 125 16.57 6.85 5.15
N ALA A 126 15.97 6.07 6.04
CA ALA A 126 16.46 5.85 7.41
C ALA A 126 17.80 5.11 7.42
N LEU A 127 17.96 4.07 6.58
CA LEU A 127 19.22 3.35 6.45
C LEU A 127 20.33 4.24 5.88
N GLU A 128 20.03 5.08 4.90
CA GLU A 128 21.01 5.91 4.19
C GLU A 128 21.22 7.32 4.78
N GLY A 129 20.45 7.69 5.81
CA GLY A 129 20.47 9.04 6.38
C GLY A 129 19.97 10.12 5.40
N TRP A 130 19.04 9.76 4.51
CA TRP A 130 18.50 10.67 3.51
C TRP A 130 17.29 11.44 4.03
N LYS A 131 17.19 12.72 3.65
CA LYS A 131 16.03 13.56 3.95
C LYS A 131 14.92 13.31 2.93
N ILE A 132 13.68 13.31 3.43
CA ILE A 132 12.48 13.18 2.62
C ILE A 132 11.88 14.55 2.28
N ASN A 133 11.49 14.72 1.03
CA ASN A 133 10.73 15.86 0.55
C ASN A 133 9.25 15.71 0.94
N ASN A 134 8.80 16.56 1.86
CA ASN A 134 7.43 16.53 2.34
C ASN A 134 6.42 17.06 1.31
N ASP A 135 6.84 17.75 0.24
CA ASP A 135 5.92 18.20 -0.82
C ASP A 135 5.48 17.08 -1.76
N VAL A 136 5.97 15.86 -1.53
CA VAL A 136 5.66 14.66 -2.31
C VAL A 136 4.88 13.69 -1.43
N MET A 137 3.86 13.05 -1.99
CA MET A 137 3.22 11.87 -1.42
C MET A 137 3.01 10.83 -2.51
N MET A 138 2.98 9.55 -2.13
CA MET A 138 2.71 8.46 -3.06
C MET A 138 1.74 7.45 -2.47
N THR A 139 1.14 6.64 -3.32
CA THR A 139 0.46 5.40 -2.94
C THR A 139 1.00 4.26 -3.81
N GLY A 140 1.03 3.04 -3.28
CA GLY A 140 1.52 1.89 -4.04
C GLY A 140 1.89 0.73 -3.15
N MET A 141 1.49 -0.47 -3.55
CA MET A 141 1.97 -1.69 -2.91
C MET A 141 3.44 -1.90 -3.30
N ILE A 142 4.24 -2.49 -2.40
CA ILE A 142 5.60 -2.90 -2.75
C ILE A 142 5.60 -4.36 -3.15
N ASN A 143 6.19 -4.66 -4.31
CA ASN A 143 6.44 -6.03 -4.73
C ASN A 143 7.86 -6.49 -4.32
N PRO A 144 8.09 -7.81 -4.22
CA PRO A 144 9.40 -8.38 -3.86
C PRO A 144 10.57 -7.95 -4.76
N ASP A 145 10.28 -7.65 -6.03
CA ASP A 145 11.24 -7.21 -7.03
C ASP A 145 11.49 -5.68 -7.00
N GLY A 146 10.87 -4.96 -6.07
CA GLY A 146 10.99 -3.51 -5.93
C GLY A 146 10.06 -2.70 -6.82
N THR A 147 9.21 -3.34 -7.63
CA THR A 147 8.18 -2.65 -8.42
C THR A 147 7.04 -2.14 -7.55
N ILE A 148 6.36 -1.09 -8.02
CA ILE A 148 5.22 -0.51 -7.32
C ILE A 148 3.91 -1.08 -7.89
N GLY A 149 3.23 -1.89 -7.08
CA GLY A 149 1.96 -2.53 -7.42
C GLY A 149 0.74 -1.60 -7.30
N PRO A 150 -0.36 -1.95 -7.97
CA PRO A 150 -1.57 -1.15 -8.04
C PRO A 150 -2.30 -1.07 -6.70
N VAL A 151 -3.17 -0.07 -6.59
CA VAL A 151 -3.96 0.22 -5.39
C VAL A 151 -5.37 0.67 -5.74
N GLY A 152 -6.29 0.50 -4.79
CA GLY A 152 -7.63 1.08 -4.84
C GLY A 152 -7.70 2.51 -4.28
N GLY A 153 -8.78 3.21 -4.64
CA GLY A 153 -9.20 4.48 -4.03
C GLY A 153 -8.28 5.68 -4.31
N ILE A 154 -7.77 5.80 -5.54
CA ILE A 154 -6.77 6.82 -5.89
C ILE A 154 -7.33 8.25 -5.77
N ILE A 155 -8.60 8.49 -6.11
CA ILE A 155 -9.21 9.82 -5.99
C ILE A 155 -9.37 10.22 -4.52
N GLU A 156 -9.86 9.32 -3.68
CA GLU A 156 -10.02 9.56 -2.24
C GLU A 156 -8.67 9.84 -1.58
N LYS A 157 -7.64 9.08 -1.97
CA LYS A 157 -6.26 9.26 -1.52
C LYS A 157 -5.64 10.58 -2.00
N LEU A 158 -5.86 10.95 -3.25
CA LEU A 158 -5.42 12.22 -3.81
C LEU A 158 -6.10 13.40 -3.10
N ASP A 159 -7.42 13.34 -2.88
CA ASP A 159 -8.18 14.37 -2.17
C ASP A 159 -7.69 14.55 -0.73
N ALA A 160 -7.39 13.45 -0.02
CA ALA A 160 -6.78 13.51 1.31
C ALA A 160 -5.38 14.13 1.29
N SER A 161 -4.57 13.78 0.29
CA SER A 161 -3.22 14.32 0.13
C SER A 161 -3.24 15.82 -0.22
N ALA A 162 -4.18 16.25 -1.06
CA ALA A 162 -4.34 17.63 -1.47
C ALA A 162 -4.61 18.58 -0.29
N LYS A 163 -5.34 18.11 0.74
CA LYS A 163 -5.57 18.87 1.99
C LYS A 163 -4.28 19.22 2.74
N LEU A 164 -3.20 18.49 2.49
CA LEU A 164 -1.89 18.75 3.10
C LEU A 164 -1.00 19.69 2.28
N GLY A 165 -1.49 20.20 1.14
CA GLY A 165 -0.78 21.18 0.32
C GLY A 165 0.41 20.65 -0.48
N ILE A 166 0.47 19.33 -0.72
CA ILE A 166 1.52 18.69 -1.52
C ILE A 166 1.59 19.26 -2.94
N LYS A 167 2.72 19.05 -3.60
CA LYS A 167 2.97 19.48 -4.99
C LYS A 167 2.95 18.33 -5.98
N LYS A 168 3.41 17.15 -5.55
CA LYS A 168 3.47 15.95 -6.39
C LYS A 168 2.76 14.78 -5.72
N PHE A 169 1.94 14.08 -6.50
CA PHE A 169 1.27 12.86 -6.09
C PHE A 169 1.69 11.71 -7.00
N LEU A 170 2.41 10.73 -6.45
CA LEU A 170 2.95 9.62 -7.21
C LEU A 170 2.00 8.42 -7.13
N VAL A 171 1.69 7.82 -8.26
CA VAL A 171 0.76 6.68 -8.39
C VAL A 171 1.42 5.51 -9.11
N PRO A 172 0.96 4.27 -8.92
CA PRO A 172 1.49 3.12 -9.65
C PRO A 172 1.29 3.31 -11.17
N TRP A 173 2.24 2.77 -11.94
CA TRP A 173 2.20 2.81 -13.40
C TRP A 173 0.87 2.25 -13.94
N GLY A 174 0.30 2.93 -14.93
CA GLY A 174 -0.96 2.54 -15.56
C GLY A 174 -2.22 2.88 -14.76
N GLN A 175 -2.10 3.55 -13.61
CA GLN A 175 -3.26 3.97 -12.77
C GLN A 175 -3.58 5.47 -12.84
N THR A 176 -3.11 6.19 -13.87
CA THR A 176 -3.51 7.58 -14.15
C THR A 176 -4.93 7.73 -14.68
N VAL A 177 -5.53 6.66 -15.19
CA VAL A 177 -6.95 6.60 -15.58
C VAL A 177 -7.61 5.50 -14.77
N ILE A 178 -8.58 5.88 -13.94
CA ILE A 178 -9.32 4.93 -13.10
C ILE A 178 -10.82 4.99 -13.37
N THR A 179 -11.53 3.92 -13.02
CA THR A 179 -12.99 3.94 -12.92
C THR A 179 -13.37 4.22 -11.47
N THR A 180 -14.25 5.19 -11.24
CA THR A 180 -14.84 5.48 -9.94
C THR A 180 -16.35 5.55 -10.04
N GLN A 181 -17.04 5.57 -8.91
CA GLN A 181 -18.49 5.61 -8.82
C GLN A 181 -18.98 7.04 -8.57
N GLU A 182 -19.78 7.60 -9.47
CA GLU A 182 -20.46 8.88 -9.25
C GLU A 182 -21.88 8.63 -8.74
N THR A 183 -22.18 9.14 -7.54
CA THR A 183 -23.51 9.07 -6.94
C THR A 183 -24.29 10.34 -7.24
N ILE A 184 -25.27 10.24 -8.14
CA ILE A 184 -26.16 11.33 -8.53
C ILE A 184 -27.44 11.22 -7.70
N ARG A 185 -27.81 12.32 -7.05
CA ARG A 185 -29.05 12.43 -6.28
C ARG A 185 -30.07 13.19 -7.11
N GLU A 186 -31.00 12.48 -7.73
CA GLU A 186 -32.08 13.07 -8.53
C GLU A 186 -33.37 13.10 -7.71
N GLU A 187 -33.97 14.29 -7.58
CA GLU A 187 -35.28 14.43 -6.94
C GLU A 187 -36.34 14.58 -8.04
N ASN A 188 -37.21 13.57 -8.15
CA ASN A 188 -38.33 13.58 -9.09
C ASN A 188 -39.64 13.37 -8.34
N ARG A 189 -40.51 14.39 -8.36
CA ARG A 189 -41.85 14.37 -7.74
C ARG A 189 -41.85 13.94 -6.25
N GLY A 190 -40.85 14.39 -5.48
CA GLY A 190 -40.74 14.10 -4.04
C GLY A 190 -40.12 12.73 -3.70
N ILE A 191 -39.70 11.96 -4.70
CA ILE A 191 -38.90 10.74 -4.51
C ILE A 191 -37.44 11.08 -4.82
N ILE A 192 -36.56 10.78 -3.86
CA ILE A 192 -35.12 10.91 -4.02
C ILE A 192 -34.59 9.60 -4.60
N GLN A 193 -34.10 9.64 -5.84
CA GLN A 193 -33.36 8.54 -6.45
C GLN A 193 -31.86 8.79 -6.27
N ILE A 194 -31.17 7.79 -5.73
CA ILE A 194 -29.71 7.78 -5.60
C ILE A 194 -29.20 6.82 -6.68
N ILE A 195 -28.61 7.35 -7.74
CA ILE A 195 -28.13 6.58 -8.88
C ILE A 195 -26.60 6.60 -8.84
N THR A 196 -25.99 5.43 -8.70
CA THR A 196 -24.54 5.26 -8.75
C THR A 196 -24.14 4.74 -10.13
N LYS A 197 -23.30 5.47 -10.87
CA LYS A 197 -22.81 5.07 -12.20
C LYS A 197 -21.28 5.01 -12.26
N PRO A 198 -20.70 4.05 -12.99
CA PRO A 198 -19.26 4.03 -13.24
C PRO A 198 -18.85 5.22 -14.11
N LYS A 199 -17.77 5.89 -13.73
CA LYS A 199 -17.22 7.07 -14.39
C LYS A 199 -15.71 6.91 -14.52
N LYS A 200 -15.22 6.94 -15.76
CA LYS A 200 -13.78 7.03 -16.02
C LYS A 200 -13.28 8.42 -15.66
N VAL A 201 -12.25 8.48 -14.83
CA VAL A 201 -11.62 9.72 -14.38
C VAL A 201 -10.14 9.66 -14.71
N ASN A 202 -9.67 10.68 -15.44
CA ASN A 202 -8.25 10.94 -15.58
C ASN A 202 -7.76 11.66 -14.31
N VAL A 203 -6.93 10.98 -13.52
CA VAL A 203 -6.41 11.44 -12.24
C VAL A 203 -5.51 12.66 -12.43
N VAL A 204 -4.72 12.71 -13.50
CA VAL A 204 -3.81 13.83 -13.82
C VAL A 204 -4.62 15.12 -14.04
N ASP A 205 -5.64 15.05 -14.89
CA ASP A 205 -6.50 16.20 -15.19
C ASP A 205 -7.28 16.64 -13.95
N TYR A 206 -7.80 15.68 -13.18
CA TYR A 206 -8.52 15.94 -11.95
C TYR A 206 -7.62 16.64 -10.91
N ALA A 207 -6.42 16.14 -10.66
CA ALA A 207 -5.46 16.72 -9.73
C ALA A 207 -5.05 18.14 -10.11
N LYS A 208 -4.73 18.35 -11.39
CA LYS A 208 -4.30 19.64 -11.92
C LYS A 208 -5.43 20.68 -11.85
N LYS A 209 -6.65 20.30 -12.24
CA LYS A 209 -7.81 21.20 -12.27
C LYS A 209 -8.27 21.61 -10.86
N ASN A 210 -8.35 20.66 -9.93
CA ASN A 210 -8.91 20.92 -8.61
C ASN A 210 -7.88 21.46 -7.61
N TYR A 211 -6.62 21.05 -7.73
CA TYR A 211 -5.60 21.31 -6.71
C TYR A 211 -4.28 21.86 -7.24
N GLY A 212 -4.07 21.88 -8.56
CA GLY A 212 -2.78 22.27 -9.15
C GLY A 212 -1.64 21.30 -8.80
N ILE A 213 -1.97 20.05 -8.46
CA ILE A 213 -1.02 18.99 -8.11
C ILE A 213 -0.55 18.28 -9.38
N GLU A 214 0.75 17.99 -9.44
CA GLU A 214 1.36 17.18 -10.49
C GLU A 214 1.21 15.70 -10.13
N VAL A 215 0.64 14.90 -11.03
CA VAL A 215 0.52 13.44 -10.85
C VAL A 215 1.58 12.75 -11.70
N ILE A 216 2.31 11.81 -11.11
CA ILE A 216 3.45 11.14 -11.73
C ILE A 216 3.28 9.63 -11.54
N GLU A 217 3.54 8.87 -12.60
CA GLU A 217 3.52 7.40 -12.55
C GLU A 217 4.87 6.86 -12.04
N LEU A 218 4.80 5.78 -11.26
CA LEU A 218 5.94 5.04 -10.72
C LEU A 218 5.93 3.61 -11.22
N GLU A 219 7.06 3.18 -11.78
CA GLU A 219 7.28 1.77 -12.10
C GLU A 219 7.86 1.03 -10.88
N ASP A 220 8.81 1.66 -10.18
CA ASP A 220 9.54 1.05 -9.07
C ASP A 220 9.85 2.02 -7.91
N VAL A 221 10.46 1.47 -6.85
CA VAL A 221 10.90 2.25 -5.68
C VAL A 221 12.00 3.25 -6.04
N ASN A 222 12.83 2.98 -7.04
CA ASN A 222 13.94 3.86 -7.41
C ASN A 222 13.43 5.18 -8.04
N ASP A 223 12.33 5.12 -8.78
CA ASP A 223 11.60 6.30 -9.23
C ASP A 223 11.03 7.09 -8.05
N ALA A 224 10.41 6.41 -7.09
CA ALA A 224 9.87 7.05 -5.90
C ALA A 224 10.98 7.76 -5.10
N LEU A 225 12.12 7.09 -4.89
CA LEU A 225 13.28 7.65 -4.18
C LEU A 225 13.77 8.95 -4.81
N PHE A 226 13.78 9.06 -6.14
CA PHE A 226 14.20 10.28 -6.81
C PHE A 226 13.30 11.47 -6.45
N TYR A 227 11.98 11.29 -6.48
CA TYR A 227 11.07 12.37 -6.15
C TYR A 227 11.11 12.74 -4.66
N PHE A 228 11.28 11.75 -3.78
CA PHE A 228 11.36 11.99 -2.34
C PHE A 228 12.70 12.53 -1.87
N THR A 229 13.82 12.18 -2.51
CA THR A 229 15.17 12.45 -1.96
C THR A 229 16.13 13.13 -2.94
N GLY A 230 15.78 13.19 -4.22
CA GLY A 230 16.67 13.62 -5.30
C GLY A 230 17.77 12.60 -5.65
N LYS A 231 17.70 11.39 -5.10
CA LYS A 231 18.71 10.33 -5.27
C LYS A 231 18.09 9.09 -5.89
N LYS A 232 18.90 8.34 -6.64
CA LYS A 232 18.59 7.00 -7.16
C LYS A 232 19.78 6.10 -6.89
N PHE A 233 19.53 4.80 -6.73
CA PHE A 233 20.58 3.81 -6.89
C PHE A 233 20.86 3.62 -8.39
N SER A 234 22.10 3.31 -8.75
CA SER A 234 22.39 2.80 -10.10
C SER A 234 21.54 1.56 -10.32
N GLU A 235 20.95 1.36 -11.51
CA GLU A 235 20.28 0.12 -11.90
C GLU A 235 21.17 -1.08 -11.57
N LYS A 236 20.92 -1.67 -10.41
CA LYS A 236 21.38 -2.99 -10.05
C LYS A 236 20.11 -3.79 -10.01
N GLU A 237 20.06 -4.85 -10.81
CA GLU A 237 19.06 -5.90 -10.63
C GLU A 237 19.01 -6.24 -9.14
N ILE A 238 17.81 -6.22 -8.55
CA ILE A 238 17.63 -6.69 -7.19
C ILE A 238 17.91 -8.20 -7.25
N LYS A 239 19.09 -8.63 -6.78
CA LYS A 239 19.56 -10.03 -6.83
C LYS A 239 19.30 -10.74 -5.49
N GLY A 240 18.97 -12.03 -5.56
CA GLY A 240 18.72 -12.92 -4.41
C GLY A 240 17.27 -13.38 -4.31
N GLU A 241 17.05 -14.57 -3.74
CA GLU A 241 15.71 -15.07 -3.37
C GLU A 241 15.25 -14.39 -2.07
N ILE A 242 13.98 -14.00 -2.00
CA ILE A 242 13.41 -13.40 -0.79
C ILE A 242 12.98 -14.53 0.15
N GLN A 243 13.50 -14.51 1.38
CA GLN A 243 13.04 -15.41 2.45
C GLN A 243 12.46 -14.59 3.59
N VAL A 244 11.29 -13.98 3.38
CA VAL A 244 10.50 -13.42 4.49
C VAL A 244 9.68 -14.56 5.08
N ASN A 245 9.83 -14.84 6.38
CA ASN A 245 8.87 -15.72 7.05
C ASN A 245 7.49 -15.03 7.05
N THR A 246 6.62 -15.55 6.19
CA THR A 246 5.23 -15.12 6.03
C THR A 246 4.25 -16.22 6.43
N ASP A 247 4.68 -17.24 7.18
CA ASP A 247 3.84 -18.39 7.55
C ASP A 247 2.56 -17.97 8.29
N PHE A 248 2.65 -16.86 9.05
CA PHE A 248 1.51 -16.27 9.75
C PHE A 248 0.41 -15.73 8.81
N LEU A 249 0.70 -15.53 7.52
CA LEU A 249 -0.24 -15.15 6.47
C LEU A 249 -0.84 -16.35 5.73
N SER A 250 -0.35 -17.57 5.96
CA SER A 250 -0.75 -18.75 5.20
C SER A 250 -2.26 -18.98 5.19
N GLU A 251 -2.94 -18.80 6.32
CA GLU A 251 -4.39 -18.95 6.41
C GLU A 251 -5.13 -17.91 5.57
N GLU A 252 -4.74 -16.63 5.67
CA GLU A 252 -5.36 -15.55 4.89
C GLU A 252 -5.05 -15.68 3.40
N ALA A 253 -3.84 -16.09 3.02
CA ALA A 253 -3.45 -16.35 1.63
C ALA A 253 -4.30 -17.48 1.02
N ASN A 254 -4.49 -18.59 1.73
CA ASN A 254 -5.36 -19.70 1.27
C ASN A 254 -6.81 -19.25 1.10
N LYS A 255 -7.33 -18.48 2.06
CA LYS A 255 -8.69 -17.93 2.00
C LYS A 255 -8.85 -16.95 0.84
N SER A 256 -7.89 -16.06 0.64
CA SER A 256 -7.87 -15.09 -0.45
C SER A 256 -7.74 -15.76 -1.82
N LEU A 257 -6.94 -16.83 -1.92
CA LEU A 257 -6.81 -17.65 -3.13
C LEU A 257 -8.15 -18.29 -3.49
N GLN A 258 -8.81 -18.92 -2.53
CA GLN A 258 -10.11 -19.53 -2.75
C GLN A 258 -11.15 -18.50 -3.18
N LYS A 259 -11.20 -17.35 -2.51
CA LYS A 259 -12.10 -16.23 -2.86
C LYS A 259 -11.86 -15.73 -4.28
N ASN A 260 -10.59 -15.55 -4.68
CA ASN A 260 -10.24 -15.07 -6.02
C ASN A 260 -10.63 -16.05 -7.11
N ILE A 261 -10.40 -17.36 -6.90
CA ILE A 261 -10.82 -18.41 -7.84
C ILE A 261 -12.35 -18.38 -7.99
N GLU A 262 -13.09 -18.38 -6.88
CA GLU A 262 -14.56 -18.34 -6.91
C GLU A 262 -15.10 -17.08 -7.60
N TYR A 263 -14.48 -15.92 -7.33
CA TYR A 263 -14.89 -14.66 -7.94
C TYR A 263 -14.60 -14.64 -9.45
N HIS A 264 -13.40 -15.07 -9.85
CA HIS A 264 -13.02 -15.21 -11.26
C HIS A 264 -13.98 -16.13 -12.02
N ASP A 265 -14.20 -17.35 -11.52
CA ASP A 265 -15.06 -18.36 -12.15
C ASP A 265 -16.50 -17.84 -12.31
N SER A 266 -17.00 -17.12 -11.30
CA SER A 266 -18.34 -16.51 -11.35
C SER A 266 -18.44 -15.48 -12.47
N ILE A 267 -17.49 -14.53 -12.52
CA ILE A 267 -17.48 -13.45 -13.51
C ILE A 267 -17.21 -13.99 -14.91
N GLU A 268 -16.36 -15.00 -15.07
CA GLU A 268 -16.11 -15.66 -16.35
C GLU A 268 -17.38 -16.32 -16.91
N LYS A 269 -18.17 -16.97 -16.04
CA LYS A 269 -19.46 -17.56 -16.42
C LYS A 269 -20.47 -16.49 -16.84
N GLU A 270 -20.53 -15.37 -16.12
CA GLU A 270 -21.38 -14.24 -16.46
C GLU A 270 -20.99 -13.64 -17.82
N LEU A 271 -19.69 -13.36 -18.03
CA LEU A 271 -19.15 -12.85 -19.30
C LEU A 271 -19.46 -13.77 -20.48
N LYS A 272 -19.38 -15.09 -20.27
CA LYS A 272 -19.74 -16.09 -21.31
C LYS A 272 -21.20 -15.95 -21.73
N SER A 273 -22.10 -15.68 -20.79
CA SER A 273 -23.54 -15.54 -21.02
C SER A 273 -23.99 -14.13 -21.43
N ALA A 274 -23.13 -13.12 -21.24
CA ALA A 274 -23.46 -11.73 -21.48
C ALA A 274 -23.71 -11.43 -22.97
N LYS A 275 -24.76 -10.65 -23.25
CA LYS A 275 -25.07 -10.15 -24.59
C LYS A 275 -24.28 -8.87 -24.84
N MET A 276 -23.11 -9.00 -25.47
CA MET A 276 -22.23 -7.89 -25.79
C MET A 276 -21.52 -8.07 -27.14
N GLY A 277 -20.91 -6.99 -27.64
CA GLY A 277 -20.15 -7.03 -28.88
C GLY A 277 -18.93 -7.94 -28.79
N ILE A 278 -18.57 -8.59 -29.91
CA ILE A 278 -17.45 -9.55 -29.97
C ILE A 278 -16.12 -8.91 -29.51
N TYR A 279 -15.88 -7.65 -29.88
CA TYR A 279 -14.67 -6.92 -29.51
C TYR A 279 -14.63 -6.57 -28.02
N GLU A 280 -15.76 -6.18 -27.45
CA GLU A 280 -15.89 -5.87 -26.02
C GLU A 280 -15.68 -7.12 -25.18
N LYS A 281 -16.34 -8.22 -25.58
CA LYS A 281 -16.17 -9.53 -24.93
C LYS A 281 -14.72 -9.98 -24.91
N LYS A 282 -14.06 -9.94 -26.07
CA LYS A 282 -12.65 -10.32 -26.19
C LYS A 282 -11.73 -9.40 -25.38
N TYR A 283 -12.09 -8.13 -25.23
CA TYR A 283 -11.33 -7.21 -24.40
C TYR A 283 -11.47 -7.56 -22.91
N MET A 284 -12.68 -7.88 -22.44
CA MET A 284 -12.94 -8.33 -21.07
C MET A 284 -12.30 -9.71 -20.77
N GLU A 285 -12.33 -10.65 -21.72
CA GLU A 285 -11.66 -11.94 -21.59
C GLU A 285 -10.16 -11.77 -21.28
N ARG A 286 -9.48 -10.79 -21.89
CA ARG A 286 -8.06 -10.52 -21.59
C ARG A 286 -7.82 -10.06 -20.16
N TYR A 287 -8.75 -9.32 -19.56
CA TYR A 287 -8.64 -8.94 -18.16
C TYR A 287 -8.76 -10.18 -17.25
N LEU A 288 -9.69 -11.09 -17.56
CA LEU A 288 -9.81 -12.36 -16.84
C LEU A 288 -8.60 -13.28 -17.05
N ASP A 289 -8.04 -13.34 -18.25
CA ASP A 289 -6.80 -14.08 -18.52
C ASP A 289 -5.64 -13.52 -17.68
N THR A 290 -5.51 -12.19 -17.64
CA THR A 290 -4.48 -11.52 -16.83
C THR A 290 -4.69 -11.79 -15.34
N ALA A 291 -5.94 -11.78 -14.86
CA ALA A 291 -6.26 -12.13 -13.48
C ALA A 291 -5.89 -13.60 -13.17
N GLN A 292 -6.15 -14.51 -14.11
CA GLN A 292 -5.80 -15.93 -13.98
C GLN A 292 -4.29 -16.11 -13.87
N ASP A 293 -3.50 -15.39 -14.66
CA ASP A 293 -2.03 -15.41 -14.56
C ASP A 293 -1.56 -15.00 -13.16
N PHE A 294 -2.18 -13.99 -12.54
CA PHE A 294 -1.89 -13.60 -11.16
C PHE A 294 -2.31 -14.68 -10.15
N ILE A 295 -3.48 -15.30 -10.29
CA ILE A 295 -3.94 -16.39 -9.43
C ILE A 295 -2.97 -17.59 -9.49
N ASP A 296 -2.49 -17.92 -10.69
CA ASP A 296 -1.60 -19.06 -10.90
C ASP A 296 -0.20 -18.80 -10.34
N LYS A 297 0.34 -17.59 -10.50
CA LYS A 297 1.57 -17.18 -9.82
C LYS A 297 1.41 -17.23 -8.31
N ALA A 298 0.29 -16.73 -7.79
CA ALA A 298 0.05 -16.70 -6.34
C ALA A 298 0.05 -18.12 -5.77
N ARG A 299 -0.52 -19.07 -6.52
CA ARG A 299 -0.50 -20.49 -6.16
C ARG A 299 0.91 -21.08 -6.17
N GLU A 300 1.79 -20.65 -7.06
CA GLU A 300 3.18 -21.09 -7.10
C GLU A 300 3.97 -20.53 -5.91
N ASP A 301 3.86 -19.22 -5.66
CA ASP A 301 4.50 -18.52 -4.54
C ASP A 301 4.06 -19.09 -3.17
N MET A 302 2.81 -19.53 -3.06
CA MET A 302 2.34 -20.22 -1.85
C MET A 302 3.03 -21.56 -1.61
N LYS A 303 3.53 -22.25 -2.64
CA LYS A 303 4.28 -23.53 -2.48
C LYS A 303 5.68 -23.29 -1.91
N THR A 304 6.27 -22.14 -2.20
CA THR A 304 7.58 -21.70 -1.71
C THR A 304 7.49 -20.96 -0.37
N GLY A 305 6.27 -20.72 0.14
CA GLY A 305 6.04 -20.03 1.42
C GLY A 305 6.05 -18.51 1.31
N GLU A 306 5.92 -17.97 0.10
CA GLU A 306 5.90 -16.53 -0.21
C GLU A 306 4.46 -15.97 -0.10
N TYR A 307 3.81 -16.17 1.05
CA TYR A 307 2.39 -15.85 1.26
C TYR A 307 2.04 -14.36 1.16
N TYR A 308 2.99 -13.46 1.41
CA TYR A 308 2.74 -12.03 1.16
C TYR A 308 2.72 -11.73 -0.34
N THR A 309 3.67 -12.29 -1.10
CA THR A 309 3.72 -12.12 -2.55
C THR A 309 2.45 -12.67 -3.17
N SER A 310 2.02 -13.85 -2.73
CA SER A 310 0.75 -14.41 -3.19
C SER A 310 -0.44 -13.53 -2.85
N LEU A 311 -0.52 -12.94 -1.64
CA LEU A 311 -1.58 -11.99 -1.31
C LEU A 311 -1.55 -10.72 -2.19
N SER A 312 -0.36 -10.23 -2.53
CA SER A 312 -0.18 -9.12 -3.48
C SER A 312 -0.70 -9.49 -4.87
N GLU A 313 -0.32 -10.67 -5.38
CA GLU A 313 -0.79 -11.18 -6.66
C GLU A 313 -2.29 -11.44 -6.69
N LEU A 314 -2.85 -11.99 -5.61
CA LEU A 314 -4.30 -12.19 -5.46
C LEU A 314 -5.06 -10.87 -5.39
N PHE A 315 -4.49 -9.85 -4.76
CA PHE A 315 -5.08 -8.52 -4.80
C PHE A 315 -5.07 -7.93 -6.21
N ASN A 316 -3.99 -8.15 -6.98
CA ASN A 316 -3.93 -7.79 -8.40
C ASN A 316 -5.03 -8.51 -9.19
N ALA A 317 -5.17 -9.83 -9.01
CA ALA A 317 -6.23 -10.61 -9.64
C ALA A 317 -7.61 -10.03 -9.33
N GLU A 318 -7.90 -9.71 -8.06
CA GLU A 318 -9.19 -9.13 -7.63
C GLU A 318 -9.49 -7.80 -8.35
N ILE A 319 -8.48 -6.95 -8.58
CA ILE A 319 -8.66 -5.71 -9.36
C ILE A 319 -9.04 -6.02 -10.82
N TYR A 320 -8.32 -6.93 -11.49
CA TYR A 320 -8.58 -7.26 -12.89
C TYR A 320 -9.96 -7.92 -13.07
N ILE A 321 -10.36 -8.81 -12.15
CA ILE A 321 -11.71 -9.40 -12.12
C ILE A 321 -12.75 -8.31 -11.91
N GLY A 322 -12.52 -7.40 -10.96
CA GLY A 322 -13.43 -6.30 -10.64
C GLY A 322 -13.70 -5.35 -11.81
N VAL A 323 -12.72 -5.11 -12.68
CA VAL A 323 -12.94 -4.33 -13.92
C VAL A 323 -13.98 -4.98 -14.83
N VAL A 324 -13.94 -6.31 -14.95
CA VAL A 324 -14.87 -7.07 -15.78
C VAL A 324 -16.24 -7.16 -15.13
N ASP A 325 -16.29 -7.42 -13.82
CA ASP A 325 -17.51 -7.38 -13.02
C ASP A 325 -18.24 -6.03 -13.17
N GLU A 326 -17.51 -4.93 -12.98
CA GLU A 326 -18.06 -3.58 -13.12
C GLU A 326 -18.58 -3.33 -14.54
N TYR A 327 -17.90 -3.83 -15.58
CA TYR A 327 -18.34 -3.69 -16.97
C TYR A 327 -19.63 -4.48 -17.25
N LEU A 328 -19.72 -5.72 -16.77
CA LEU A 328 -20.90 -6.57 -16.94
C LEU A 328 -22.12 -6.00 -16.22
N ASN A 329 -21.90 -5.40 -15.06
CA ASN A 329 -22.94 -4.86 -14.20
C ASN A 329 -23.18 -3.36 -14.40
N ALA A 330 -22.50 -2.72 -15.36
CA ALA A 330 -22.65 -1.29 -15.65
C ALA A 330 -24.06 -0.90 -16.13
N ASP A 331 -24.78 -1.82 -16.79
CA ASP A 331 -26.12 -1.60 -17.37
C ASP A 331 -27.28 -2.14 -16.51
N ASP A 332 -27.02 -2.84 -15.40
CA ASP A 332 -28.01 -3.72 -14.76
C ASP A 332 -28.88 -3.06 -13.65
N LEU A 333 -29.11 -1.76 -13.74
CA LEU A 333 -30.10 -1.07 -12.88
C LEU A 333 -31.53 -1.53 -13.21
N ASP A 334 -31.83 -1.75 -14.49
CA ASP A 334 -33.17 -2.11 -14.97
C ASP A 334 -33.60 -3.52 -14.52
N LYS A 335 -32.66 -4.46 -14.43
CA LYS A 335 -32.94 -5.80 -13.91
C LYS A 335 -33.06 -5.81 -12.40
N ARG A 336 -32.26 -5.00 -11.70
CA ARG A 336 -32.44 -4.76 -10.25
C ARG A 336 -33.78 -4.12 -9.93
N LEU A 337 -34.27 -3.19 -10.75
CA LEU A 337 -35.59 -2.58 -10.62
C LEU A 337 -36.70 -3.60 -10.89
N LYS A 338 -36.57 -4.44 -11.92
CA LYS A 338 -37.53 -5.51 -12.22
C LYS A 338 -37.63 -6.55 -11.09
N ASP A 339 -36.50 -7.01 -10.56
CA ASP A 339 -36.47 -7.96 -9.43
C ASP A 339 -37.07 -7.35 -8.15
N LEU A 340 -36.97 -6.02 -7.97
CA LEU A 340 -37.60 -5.31 -6.87
C LEU A 340 -39.12 -5.15 -7.09
N GLU A 341 -39.56 -4.81 -8.29
CA GLU A 341 -40.97 -4.68 -8.68
C GLU A 341 -41.71 -6.02 -8.57
N GLU A 342 -41.08 -7.13 -8.98
CA GLU A 342 -41.66 -8.47 -8.83
C GLU A 342 -41.79 -8.88 -7.35
N LYS A 343 -40.83 -8.50 -6.49
CA LYS A 343 -40.91 -8.76 -5.05
C LYS A 343 -41.98 -7.93 -4.36
N ILE A 344 -42.16 -6.66 -4.73
CA ILE A 344 -43.18 -5.76 -4.16
C ILE A 344 -44.60 -6.21 -4.55
N ASN A 345 -44.79 -6.74 -5.76
CA ASN A 345 -46.09 -7.24 -6.21
C ASN A 345 -46.45 -8.64 -5.68
N SER A 346 -45.57 -9.26 -4.89
CA SER A 346 -45.76 -10.59 -4.30
C SER A 346 -46.08 -10.59 -2.79
N VAL A 347 -46.25 -9.40 -2.21
CA VAL A 347 -46.74 -9.13 -0.84
C VAL A 347 -48.03 -8.34 -0.95
#